data_AF-A0A9D5CVN7-F1
#
_entry.id   AF-A0A9D5CVN7-F1
#
_cell.length_a   1.000
_cell.length_b   1.000
_cell.length_c   1.000
_cell.angle_alpha   90.00
_cell.angle_beta   90.00
_cell.angle_gamma   90.00
#
_symmetry.space_group_name_H-M   'P 1'
#
loop_
_entity.id
_entity.type
_entity.pdbx_description
1 polymer ?
#
loop_
_entity_poly.entity_id
_entity_poly.type
_entity_poly.pdbx_seq_one_letter_code
_entity_poly.pdbx_strand_id
1 'polypeptide(L)'
;MVAPATLALSSCAGLAPASVAGRSRRTRQLLPPGSLYSQSTASSRPNPCHLRSSRPLVFSPAAVAVDSDQSGSSQPAEKEKPMRYYFVVANAKFMLDEEEHFNELLSERLRLFGERNQEQDFWLVIEPKFLDKFPNITKRLKRPAVALVSTNGPWITFMKLRLDRVLADNFDADSLEEALDFNPVDLKFEKPEKWVAPYPKYEFGWWEPFLPPGNTKTSS
;
A
#
# COMPACT_ATOMS: atom_id res chain seq x y z
N MET A 1 12.63 52.42 53.25
CA MET A 1 11.60 52.38 54.31
C MET A 1 10.54 51.37 53.89
N VAL A 2 10.39 50.32 54.72
CA VAL A 2 9.20 49.46 54.97
C VAL A 2 8.56 48.78 53.73
N ALA A 3 8.91 47.53 53.37
CA ALA A 3 8.56 46.21 53.95
C ALA A 3 7.22 45.59 53.45
N PRO A 4 7.12 44.25 53.30
CA PRO A 4 6.16 43.55 52.44
C PRO A 4 4.98 42.89 53.20
N ALA A 5 3.89 42.56 52.50
CA ALA A 5 2.70 41.93 53.07
C ALA A 5 2.58 40.42 52.75
N THR A 6 2.90 39.65 53.79
CA THR A 6 2.42 38.36 54.32
C THR A 6 1.45 37.45 53.53
N LEU A 7 1.84 36.17 53.50
CA LEU A 7 1.08 34.95 53.14
C LEU A 7 -0.06 34.63 54.13
N ALA A 8 -1.13 34.00 53.65
CA ALA A 8 -2.00 33.18 54.49
C ALA A 8 -2.42 31.89 53.76
N LEU A 9 -1.96 30.75 54.29
CA LEU A 9 -2.51 29.42 54.02
C LEU A 9 -3.86 29.29 54.73
N SER A 10 -4.84 28.65 54.09
CA SER A 10 -5.95 28.01 54.78
C SER A 10 -6.07 26.54 54.37
N SER A 11 -5.98 25.71 55.40
CA SER A 11 -6.16 24.26 55.41
C SER A 11 -7.57 23.97 55.92
N CYS A 12 -8.31 23.08 55.26
CA CYS A 12 -9.47 22.40 55.87
C CYS A 12 -9.52 20.96 55.35
N ALA A 13 -9.30 20.02 56.26
CA ALA A 13 -9.45 18.59 56.09
C ALA A 13 -10.93 18.17 56.10
N GLY A 14 -11.23 17.07 55.41
CA GLY A 14 -12.51 16.36 55.48
C GLY A 14 -12.33 14.87 55.23
N LEU A 15 -12.14 14.10 56.30
CA LEU A 15 -12.45 12.67 56.44
C LEU A 15 -14.01 12.53 56.40
N ALA A 16 -14.70 11.44 56.04
CA ALA A 16 -14.46 10.00 56.05
C ALA A 16 -15.58 9.28 55.20
N PRO A 17 -15.59 7.92 55.10
CA PRO A 17 -16.38 7.12 54.16
C PRO A 17 -17.59 6.35 54.78
N ALA A 18 -18.43 5.74 53.93
CA ALA A 18 -19.34 4.62 54.24
C ALA A 18 -19.55 3.79 52.93
N SER A 19 -19.22 2.49 52.82
CA SER A 19 -19.87 1.26 53.37
C SER A 19 -21.29 1.04 52.80
N VAL A 20 -21.79 -0.10 52.28
CA VAL A 20 -21.35 -1.51 52.11
C VAL A 20 -22.42 -2.23 51.22
N ALA A 21 -22.00 -3.34 50.59
CA ALA A 21 -22.78 -4.51 50.13
C ALA A 21 -23.79 -4.43 48.97
N GLY A 22 -23.54 -5.33 48.00
CA GLY A 22 -24.53 -5.79 47.01
C GLY A 22 -23.98 -6.95 46.19
N ARG A 23 -23.83 -8.13 46.80
CA ARG A 23 -23.56 -9.42 46.14
C ARG A 23 -24.59 -9.67 45.03
N SER A 24 -24.13 -10.02 43.82
CA SER A 24 -24.89 -10.95 42.98
C SER A 24 -23.96 -11.81 42.13
N ARG A 25 -23.88 -13.09 42.54
CA ARG A 25 -23.38 -14.20 41.72
C ARG A 25 -24.40 -14.47 40.63
N ARG A 26 -23.97 -14.61 39.37
CA ARG A 26 -24.61 -15.55 38.44
C ARG A 26 -23.58 -16.17 37.49
N THR A 27 -23.26 -17.42 37.81
CA THR A 27 -23.16 -18.58 36.90
C THR A 27 -22.28 -18.46 35.64
N ARG A 28 -21.07 -19.03 35.76
CA ARG A 28 -20.44 -19.85 34.71
C ARG A 28 -21.46 -20.85 34.16
N GLN A 29 -21.70 -20.86 32.86
CA GLN A 29 -22.20 -22.06 32.18
C GLN A 29 -21.04 -22.72 31.43
N LEU A 30 -20.90 -24.01 31.74
CA LEU A 30 -19.93 -24.95 31.20
C LEU A 30 -20.46 -25.47 29.86
N LEU A 31 -19.60 -25.50 28.84
CA LEU A 31 -19.82 -26.21 27.58
C LEU A 31 -19.56 -27.71 27.79
N PRO A 32 -20.38 -28.62 27.22
CA PRO A 32 -20.06 -30.04 27.16
C PRO A 32 -19.14 -30.38 25.96
N PRO A 33 -18.26 -31.41 26.07
CA PRO A 33 -17.51 -31.94 24.94
C PRO A 33 -18.11 -33.27 24.40
N GLY A 34 -17.79 -33.57 23.14
CA GLY A 34 -18.07 -34.84 22.45
C GLY A 34 -19.07 -34.66 21.29
N SER A 35 -18.98 -35.35 20.15
CA SER A 35 -18.07 -36.39 19.67
C SER A 35 -18.42 -36.66 18.19
N LEU A 36 -17.53 -37.39 17.51
CA LEU A 36 -17.73 -38.20 16.29
C LEU A 36 -17.59 -37.53 14.91
N TYR A 37 -16.36 -37.70 14.41
CA TYR A 37 -16.08 -38.22 13.07
C TYR A 37 -17.12 -39.23 12.56
N SER A 38 -17.64 -39.00 11.35
CA SER A 38 -17.73 -39.96 10.24
C SER A 38 -18.91 -39.60 9.33
N GLN A 39 -18.63 -39.38 8.04
CA GLN A 39 -19.31 -40.10 6.97
C GLN A 39 -18.61 -39.82 5.63
N SER A 40 -17.96 -40.87 5.13
CA SER A 40 -17.57 -41.06 3.74
C SER A 40 -18.74 -41.67 2.95
N THR A 41 -18.55 -41.71 1.62
CA THR A 41 -19.33 -42.38 0.55
C THR A 41 -20.46 -41.53 -0.03
N ALA A 42 -20.28 -40.91 -1.21
CA ALA A 42 -20.16 -41.45 -2.56
C ALA A 42 -21.53 -41.77 -3.20
N SER A 43 -21.82 -41.10 -4.31
CA SER A 43 -22.42 -41.64 -5.55
C SER A 43 -22.81 -40.46 -6.46
N SER A 44 -22.26 -40.39 -7.67
CA SER A 44 -22.90 -40.88 -8.91
C SER A 44 -23.76 -39.77 -9.52
N ARG A 45 -23.60 -39.28 -10.75
CA ARG A 45 -22.95 -39.76 -11.97
C ARG A 45 -22.85 -38.59 -12.97
N PRO A 46 -22.08 -38.74 -14.05
CA PRO A 46 -21.82 -37.73 -15.07
C PRO A 46 -22.87 -37.79 -16.19
N ASN A 47 -22.93 -36.76 -17.05
CA ASN A 47 -23.60 -36.84 -18.36
C ASN A 47 -23.12 -35.73 -19.31
N PRO A 48 -23.25 -35.92 -20.63
CA PRO A 48 -22.07 -36.14 -21.46
C PRO A 48 -21.89 -35.11 -22.59
N CYS A 49 -20.71 -35.23 -23.19
CA CYS A 49 -20.30 -34.70 -24.48
C CYS A 49 -21.35 -34.90 -25.60
N HIS A 50 -21.62 -33.82 -26.33
CA HIS A 50 -22.11 -33.89 -27.70
C HIS A 50 -21.05 -33.29 -28.63
N LEU A 51 -20.20 -34.18 -29.17
CA LEU A 51 -19.49 -33.90 -30.42
C LEU A 51 -20.54 -33.88 -31.54
N ARG A 52 -20.71 -32.73 -32.19
CA ARG A 52 -21.38 -32.67 -33.49
C ARG A 52 -20.33 -32.40 -34.56
N SER A 53 -19.94 -33.48 -35.21
CA SER A 53 -19.24 -33.47 -36.50
C SER A 53 -20.15 -32.88 -37.57
N SER A 54 -19.67 -31.88 -38.30
CA SER A 54 -20.20 -31.47 -39.60
C SER A 54 -19.08 -30.81 -40.41
N ARG A 55 -19.04 -31.20 -41.69
CA ARG A 55 -17.96 -31.14 -42.69
C ARG A 55 -17.54 -29.74 -43.16
N PRO A 56 -16.38 -29.61 -43.86
CA PRO A 56 -15.74 -28.34 -44.15
C PRO A 56 -16.35 -27.65 -45.37
N LEU A 57 -16.43 -26.31 -45.32
CA LEU A 57 -16.65 -25.48 -46.50
C LEU A 57 -15.30 -24.96 -46.98
N VAL A 58 -14.93 -25.43 -48.17
CA VAL A 58 -13.82 -24.93 -48.98
C VAL A 58 -14.15 -23.50 -49.40
N PHE A 59 -13.31 -22.54 -49.03
CA PHE A 59 -13.27 -21.21 -49.63
C PHE A 59 -11.83 -20.93 -50.05
N SER A 60 -11.61 -20.93 -51.37
CA SER A 60 -10.40 -20.40 -51.98
C SER A 60 -10.55 -18.89 -52.18
N PRO A 61 -9.68 -18.04 -51.63
CA PRO A 61 -9.51 -16.69 -52.13
C PRO A 61 -8.40 -16.65 -53.19
N ALA A 62 -8.72 -16.02 -54.31
CA ALA A 62 -7.82 -15.70 -55.41
C ALA A 62 -6.71 -14.73 -54.95
N ALA A 63 -5.47 -14.98 -55.38
CA ALA A 63 -4.35 -14.09 -55.16
C ALA A 63 -4.52 -12.82 -56.00
N VAL A 64 -4.54 -11.66 -55.33
CA VAL A 64 -4.40 -10.35 -55.97
C VAL A 64 -3.03 -9.82 -55.61
N ALA A 65 -2.16 -9.68 -56.60
CA ALA A 65 -0.88 -9.02 -56.46
C ALA A 65 -1.14 -7.52 -56.20
N VAL A 66 -0.69 -7.02 -55.05
CA VAL A 66 -0.65 -5.59 -54.75
C VAL A 66 0.81 -5.14 -54.82
N ASP A 67 0.98 -4.13 -55.66
CA ASP A 67 2.23 -3.49 -56.05
C ASP A 67 2.96 -2.87 -54.85
N SER A 68 4.29 -3.01 -54.85
CA SER A 68 5.20 -2.42 -53.87
C SER A 68 5.59 -1.03 -54.34
N ASP A 69 4.95 -0.01 -53.80
CA ASP A 69 5.49 1.35 -53.84
C ASP A 69 5.86 1.83 -52.44
N GLN A 70 7.16 2.07 -52.28
CA GLN A 70 7.77 2.72 -51.14
C GLN A 70 7.11 4.08 -50.90
N SER A 71 6.47 4.23 -49.76
CA SER A 71 6.24 5.54 -49.15
C SER A 71 6.85 5.50 -47.77
N GLY A 72 7.98 6.21 -47.63
CA GLY A 72 8.59 6.50 -46.35
C GLY A 72 7.58 7.22 -45.46
N SER A 73 6.87 6.45 -44.64
CA SER A 73 6.05 6.97 -43.57
C SER A 73 7.00 7.48 -42.50
N SER A 74 7.34 8.76 -42.59
CA SER A 74 7.93 9.49 -41.48
C SER A 74 6.91 9.39 -40.36
N GLN A 75 7.17 8.58 -39.34
CA GLN A 75 6.30 8.53 -38.17
C GLN A 75 6.16 9.96 -37.64
N PRO A 76 4.94 10.52 -37.58
CA PRO A 76 4.75 11.74 -36.81
C PRO A 76 5.04 11.36 -35.37
N ALA A 77 5.98 12.07 -34.75
CA ALA A 77 6.31 11.93 -33.34
C ALA A 77 5.03 11.74 -32.53
N GLU A 78 4.84 10.54 -31.99
CA GLU A 78 3.70 10.22 -31.16
C GLU A 78 3.77 11.15 -29.95
N LYS A 79 2.91 12.17 -29.94
CA LYS A 79 2.66 12.96 -28.73
C LYS A 79 1.94 12.02 -27.77
N GLU A 80 2.72 11.34 -26.93
CA GLU A 80 2.23 10.51 -25.85
C GLU A 80 1.22 11.32 -25.03
N LYS A 81 0.01 10.77 -24.85
CA LYS A 81 -1.03 11.43 -24.06
C LYS A 81 -0.58 11.43 -22.59
N PRO A 82 -0.82 12.51 -21.83
CA PRO A 82 -0.45 12.55 -20.42
C PRO A 82 -1.14 11.41 -19.67
N MET A 83 -0.34 10.64 -18.93
CA MET A 83 -0.82 9.53 -18.10
C MET A 83 -1.14 10.03 -16.70
N ARG A 84 -2.25 9.54 -16.15
CA ARG A 84 -2.70 9.91 -14.81
C ARG A 84 -2.15 8.97 -13.76
N TYR A 85 -1.45 9.53 -12.79
CA TYR A 85 -0.87 8.85 -11.65
C TYR A 85 -1.60 9.24 -10.37
N TYR A 86 -1.76 8.25 -9.50
CA TYR A 86 -2.36 8.41 -8.19
C TYR A 86 -1.29 8.14 -7.15
N PHE A 87 -1.29 8.90 -6.06
CA PHE A 87 -0.29 8.69 -5.03
C PHE A 87 -0.84 8.85 -3.62
N VAL A 88 -0.18 8.14 -2.71
CA VAL A 88 -0.26 8.36 -1.26
C VAL A 88 1.11 8.82 -0.80
N VAL A 89 1.17 9.86 0.05
CA VAL A 89 2.43 10.40 0.58
C VAL A 89 2.35 10.61 2.09
N ALA A 90 3.46 10.31 2.77
CA ALA A 90 3.66 10.65 4.18
C ALA A 90 5.16 10.77 4.52
N ASN A 91 5.47 11.02 5.78
CA ASN A 91 6.84 11.05 6.29
C ASN A 91 7.51 9.67 6.13
N ALA A 92 8.76 9.65 5.69
CA ALA A 92 9.55 8.43 5.48
C ALA A 92 9.63 7.58 6.76
N LYS A 93 9.83 8.21 7.92
CA LYS A 93 9.86 7.49 9.21
C LYS A 93 8.54 6.76 9.47
N PHE A 94 7.40 7.39 9.15
CA PHE A 94 6.10 6.76 9.32
C PHE A 94 5.91 5.60 8.33
N MET A 95 6.12 5.84 7.03
CA MET A 95 5.84 4.82 6.00
C MET A 95 6.81 3.63 6.02
N LEU A 96 8.09 3.85 6.32
CA LEU A 96 9.13 2.83 6.17
C LEU A 96 9.54 2.16 7.49
N ASP A 97 9.37 2.82 8.64
CA ASP A 97 9.87 2.34 9.94
C ASP A 97 8.78 2.08 10.98
N GLU A 98 7.72 2.92 11.03
CA GLU A 98 6.61 2.75 12.01
C GLU A 98 5.45 1.90 11.49
N GLU A 99 5.12 1.98 10.20
CA GLU A 99 3.96 1.29 9.63
C GLU A 99 4.31 -0.12 9.16
N GLU A 100 4.09 -1.10 10.04
CA GLU A 100 4.43 -2.51 9.77
C GLU A 100 3.56 -3.14 8.68
N HIS A 101 2.27 -2.81 8.60
CA HIS A 101 1.35 -3.40 7.61
C HIS A 101 1.68 -2.99 6.17
N PHE A 102 2.38 -1.87 5.99
CA PHE A 102 2.67 -1.32 4.68
C PHE A 102 3.56 -2.27 3.87
N ASN A 103 4.57 -2.85 4.51
CA ASN A 103 5.47 -3.82 3.88
C ASN A 103 4.70 -5.07 3.41
N GLU A 104 3.90 -5.67 4.29
CA GLU A 104 3.14 -6.88 3.95
C GLU A 104 2.21 -6.65 2.75
N LEU A 105 1.51 -5.50 2.72
CA LEU A 105 0.61 -5.16 1.62
C LEU A 105 1.36 -5.01 0.28
N LEU A 106 2.54 -4.39 0.30
CA LEU A 106 3.38 -4.22 -0.89
C LEU A 106 3.98 -5.53 -1.37
N SER A 107 4.54 -6.31 -0.45
CA SER A 107 5.16 -7.61 -0.73
C SER A 107 4.15 -8.60 -1.27
N GLU A 108 2.96 -8.68 -0.67
CA GLU A 108 1.89 -9.55 -1.14
C GLU A 108 1.36 -9.11 -2.50
N ARG A 109 1.24 -7.79 -2.74
CA ARG A 109 0.86 -7.28 -4.06
C ARG A 109 1.92 -7.61 -5.11
N LEU A 110 3.21 -7.48 -4.81
CA LEU A 110 4.29 -7.83 -5.72
C LEU A 110 4.25 -9.33 -6.07
N ARG A 111 4.04 -10.18 -5.05
CA ARG A 111 3.84 -11.63 -5.25
C ARG A 111 2.65 -11.92 -6.16
N LEU A 112 1.51 -11.27 -5.92
CA LEU A 112 0.30 -11.42 -6.73
C LEU A 112 0.54 -11.10 -8.21
N PHE A 113 1.30 -10.04 -8.49
CA PHE A 113 1.64 -9.63 -9.86
C PHE A 113 2.55 -10.68 -10.52
N GLY A 114 3.55 -11.18 -9.80
CA GLY A 114 4.40 -12.28 -10.28
C GLY A 114 3.62 -13.56 -10.58
N GLU A 115 2.74 -13.98 -9.67
CA GLU A 115 1.90 -15.18 -9.84
C GLU A 115 0.91 -15.06 -11.01
N ARG A 116 0.44 -13.84 -11.30
CA ARG A 116 -0.51 -13.57 -12.39
C ARG A 116 0.15 -13.14 -13.70
N ASN A 117 1.49 -13.08 -13.75
CA ASN A 117 2.25 -12.52 -14.89
C ASN A 117 1.74 -11.12 -15.30
N GLN A 118 1.46 -10.27 -14.30
CA GLN A 118 1.05 -8.89 -14.51
C GLN A 118 2.25 -7.95 -14.34
N GLU A 119 2.30 -6.91 -15.17
CA GLU A 119 3.32 -5.88 -15.07
C GLU A 119 3.07 -5.00 -13.83
N GLN A 120 4.13 -4.73 -13.08
CA GLN A 120 4.05 -3.91 -11.87
C GLN A 120 3.58 -2.49 -12.18
N ASP A 121 2.51 -2.07 -11.50
CA ASP A 121 1.84 -0.79 -11.73
C ASP A 121 2.05 0.23 -10.59
N PHE A 122 3.02 -0.03 -9.71
CA PHE A 122 3.25 0.75 -8.50
C PHE A 122 4.72 0.80 -8.08
N TRP A 123 5.13 1.94 -7.50
CA TRP A 123 6.50 2.18 -7.06
C TRP A 123 6.54 3.05 -5.80
N LEU A 124 7.61 2.90 -5.03
CA LEU A 124 7.96 3.81 -3.94
C LEU A 124 8.98 4.84 -4.41
N VAL A 125 8.69 6.10 -4.13
CA VAL A 125 9.54 7.24 -4.48
C VAL A 125 9.90 7.98 -3.20
N ILE A 126 11.19 7.97 -2.85
CA ILE A 126 11.73 8.66 -1.69
C ILE A 126 12.04 10.09 -2.11
N GLU A 127 11.47 11.08 -1.42
CA GLU A 127 11.50 12.49 -1.81
C GLU A 127 11.12 12.77 -3.27
N PRO A 128 9.84 12.55 -3.64
CA PRO A 128 9.38 12.77 -5.00
C PRO A 128 9.47 14.25 -5.40
N LYS A 129 10.02 14.55 -6.59
CA LYS A 129 10.13 15.93 -7.10
C LYS A 129 8.78 16.54 -7.45
N PHE A 130 7.82 15.71 -7.90
CA PHE A 130 6.48 16.19 -8.26
C PHE A 130 5.73 16.81 -7.07
N LEU A 131 6.15 16.58 -5.81
CA LEU A 131 5.53 17.20 -4.64
C LEU A 131 5.61 18.73 -4.65
N ASP A 132 6.54 19.33 -5.40
CA ASP A 132 6.65 20.78 -5.55
C ASP A 132 5.42 21.37 -6.26
N LYS A 133 4.70 20.57 -7.07
CA LYS A 133 3.41 20.93 -7.68
C LYS A 133 2.27 21.03 -6.64
N PHE A 134 2.46 20.49 -5.43
CA PHE A 134 1.44 20.36 -4.38
C PHE A 134 1.80 21.10 -3.07
N PRO A 135 1.79 22.44 -3.06
CA PRO A 135 2.18 23.24 -1.89
C PRO A 135 1.29 23.01 -0.65
N ASN A 136 0.03 22.62 -0.85
CA ASN A 136 -0.89 22.33 0.27
C ASN A 136 -0.54 21.03 1.01
N ILE A 137 0.00 20.05 0.28
CA ILE A 137 0.43 18.76 0.83
C ILE A 137 1.78 18.94 1.52
N THR A 138 2.75 19.58 0.86
CA THR A 138 4.11 19.77 1.40
C THR A 138 4.14 20.57 2.69
N LYS A 139 3.26 21.57 2.87
CA LYS A 139 3.12 22.31 4.15
C LYS A 139 2.73 21.44 5.35
N ARG A 140 2.03 20.33 5.10
CA ARG A 140 1.53 19.42 6.14
C ARG A 140 2.47 18.24 6.39
N LEU A 141 3.39 17.98 5.45
CA LEU A 141 4.35 16.88 5.51
C LEU A 141 5.62 17.31 6.23
N LYS A 142 6.17 16.38 7.01
CA LYS A 142 7.55 16.47 7.50
C LYS A 142 8.45 15.73 6.50
N ARG A 143 9.55 16.36 6.08
CA ARG A 143 10.58 15.73 5.24
C ARG A 143 11.59 14.96 6.11
N PRO A 144 12.16 13.86 5.62
CA PRO A 144 12.00 13.28 4.27
C PRO A 144 10.63 12.64 4.07
N ALA A 145 10.06 12.79 2.87
CA ALA A 145 8.75 12.25 2.51
C ALA A 145 8.89 11.05 1.58
N VAL A 146 7.98 10.09 1.65
CA VAL A 146 7.91 8.95 0.74
C VAL A 146 6.53 8.92 0.12
N ALA A 147 6.47 8.72 -1.19
CA ALA A 147 5.22 8.51 -1.90
C ALA A 147 5.13 7.09 -2.46
N LEU A 148 3.97 6.48 -2.32
CA LEU A 148 3.54 5.34 -3.10
C LEU A 148 2.81 5.88 -4.34
N VAL A 149 3.37 5.64 -5.52
CA VAL A 149 2.83 6.09 -6.80
C VAL A 149 2.29 4.87 -7.55
N SER A 150 1.11 4.98 -8.14
CA SER A 150 0.52 3.93 -8.98
C SER A 150 -0.39 4.51 -10.06
N THR A 151 -0.55 3.78 -11.15
CA THR A 151 -1.58 4.08 -12.18
C THR A 151 -2.98 3.62 -11.74
N ASN A 152 -3.07 2.81 -10.67
CA ASN A 152 -4.31 2.22 -10.17
C ASN A 152 -4.96 3.06 -9.05
N GLY A 153 -5.85 3.97 -9.44
CA GLY A 153 -6.57 4.86 -8.51
C GLY A 153 -7.39 4.15 -7.40
N PRO A 154 -8.16 3.09 -7.70
CA PRO A 154 -8.87 2.31 -6.67
C PRO A 154 -7.92 1.74 -5.60
N TRP A 155 -6.75 1.26 -6.02
CA TRP A 155 -5.78 0.74 -5.07
C TRP A 155 -5.17 1.84 -4.18
N ILE A 156 -4.84 3.00 -4.75
CA ILE A 156 -4.41 4.17 -3.96
C ILE A 156 -5.48 4.63 -2.97
N THR A 157 -6.75 4.56 -3.36
CA THR A 157 -7.88 4.85 -2.45
C THR A 157 -7.95 3.85 -1.31
N PHE A 158 -7.77 2.56 -1.59
CA PHE A 158 -7.67 1.51 -0.56
C PHE A 158 -6.50 1.78 0.39
N MET A 159 -5.33 2.13 -0.14
CA MET A 159 -4.16 2.47 0.67
C MET A 159 -4.41 3.68 1.56
N LYS A 160 -5.12 4.70 1.05
CA LYS A 160 -5.52 5.88 1.83
C LYS A 160 -6.47 5.55 2.99
N LEU A 161 -7.34 4.57 2.83
CA LEU A 161 -8.25 4.09 3.89
C LEU A 161 -7.52 3.21 4.91
N ARG A 162 -6.50 2.46 4.49
CA ARG A 162 -5.74 1.58 5.38
C ARG A 162 -4.69 2.33 6.20
N LEU A 163 -4.13 3.38 5.62
CA LEU A 163 -3.10 4.22 6.21
C LEU A 163 -3.72 5.54 6.68
N ASP A 164 -3.99 5.67 7.98
CA ASP A 164 -4.72 6.84 8.50
C ASP A 164 -3.92 8.15 8.34
N ARG A 165 -2.61 8.10 8.62
CA ARG A 165 -1.72 9.28 8.76
C ARG A 165 -1.08 9.72 7.44
N VAL A 166 -1.73 9.49 6.30
CA VAL A 166 -1.21 9.82 4.96
C VAL A 166 -2.05 10.87 4.24
N LEU A 167 -1.46 11.51 3.25
CA LEU A 167 -2.14 12.38 2.29
C LEU A 167 -2.22 11.65 0.95
N ALA A 168 -3.27 11.90 0.17
CA ALA A 168 -3.43 11.30 -1.14
C ALA A 168 -3.90 12.35 -2.14
N ASP A 169 -3.39 12.26 -3.36
CA ASP A 169 -3.82 13.07 -4.48
C ASP A 169 -3.45 12.36 -5.79
N ASN A 170 -3.58 13.06 -6.91
CA ASN A 170 -3.32 12.55 -8.24
C ASN A 170 -2.77 13.67 -9.13
N PHE A 171 -2.01 13.28 -10.15
CA PHE A 171 -1.42 14.21 -11.11
C PHE A 171 -1.29 13.55 -12.47
N ASP A 172 -1.18 14.38 -13.49
CA ASP A 172 -0.87 13.95 -14.84
C ASP A 172 0.63 14.19 -15.11
N ALA A 173 1.29 13.24 -15.77
CA ALA A 173 2.69 13.32 -16.17
C ALA A 173 2.86 12.83 -17.61
N ASP A 174 3.83 13.38 -18.31
CA ASP A 174 4.07 13.04 -19.72
C ASP A 174 4.86 11.73 -19.85
N SER A 175 5.64 11.36 -18.82
CA SER A 175 6.42 10.12 -18.79
C SER A 175 6.43 9.46 -17.41
N LEU A 176 6.74 8.15 -17.37
CA LEU A 176 6.93 7.41 -16.13
C LEU A 176 8.14 7.94 -15.34
N GLU A 177 9.21 8.34 -16.03
CA GLU A 177 10.41 8.88 -15.41
C GLU A 177 10.13 10.21 -14.69
N GLU A 178 9.29 11.08 -15.27
CA GLU A 178 8.86 12.32 -14.60
C GLU A 178 8.05 12.03 -13.34
N ALA A 179 7.15 11.05 -13.40
CA ALA A 179 6.30 10.67 -12.28
C ALA A 179 7.08 10.03 -11.12
N LEU A 180 8.18 9.35 -11.43
CA LEU A 180 9.02 8.64 -10.45
C LEU A 180 10.31 9.39 -10.10
N ASP A 181 10.46 10.63 -10.56
CA ASP A 181 11.64 11.46 -10.30
C ASP A 181 11.75 11.83 -8.81
N PHE A 182 12.98 11.80 -8.30
CA PHE A 182 13.27 11.90 -6.87
C PHE A 182 14.53 12.71 -6.55
N ASN A 183 14.59 13.21 -5.32
CA ASN A 183 15.80 13.85 -4.78
C ASN A 183 16.59 12.85 -3.93
N PRO A 184 17.91 12.71 -4.15
CA PRO A 184 18.72 11.79 -3.36
C PRO A 184 18.80 12.28 -1.91
N VAL A 185 18.41 11.44 -0.96
CA VAL A 185 18.47 11.72 0.47
C VAL A 185 18.98 10.52 1.24
N ASP A 186 19.86 10.80 2.20
CA ASP A 186 20.38 9.82 3.16
C ASP A 186 19.33 9.54 4.24
N LEU A 187 18.71 8.37 4.19
CA LEU A 187 17.72 7.93 5.18
C LEU A 187 18.42 7.19 6.32
N LYS A 188 18.19 7.64 7.56
CA LYS A 188 18.66 6.98 8.77
C LYS A 188 17.51 6.77 9.73
N PHE A 189 17.27 5.52 10.11
CA PHE A 189 16.26 5.15 11.09
C PHE A 189 16.94 4.55 12.32
N GLU A 190 16.60 5.09 13.49
CA GLU A 190 17.10 4.59 14.77
C GLU A 190 16.32 3.33 15.15
N LYS A 191 17.03 2.24 15.48
CA LYS A 191 16.39 1.04 15.99
C LYS A 191 15.94 1.29 17.44
N PRO A 192 14.72 0.90 17.83
CA PRO A 192 14.27 1.06 19.20
C PRO A 192 15.12 0.18 20.13
N GLU A 193 15.47 0.73 21.30
CA GLU A 193 16.23 0.00 22.33
C GLU A 193 15.51 -1.26 22.80
N LYS A 194 14.18 -1.21 22.87
CA LYS A 194 13.33 -2.31 23.29
C LYS A 194 12.24 -2.55 22.26
N TRP A 195 12.37 -3.67 21.56
CA TRP A 195 11.33 -4.18 20.69
C TRP A 195 10.30 -4.99 21.48
N VAL A 196 9.01 -4.69 21.28
CA VAL A 196 7.91 -5.27 22.09
C VAL A 196 7.16 -6.37 21.34
N ALA A 197 7.22 -6.39 20.01
CA ALA A 197 6.50 -7.38 19.22
C ALA A 197 7.18 -8.76 19.29
N PRO A 198 6.42 -9.86 19.18
CA PRO A 198 6.96 -11.23 19.29
C PRO A 198 7.75 -11.68 18.05
N TYR A 199 7.69 -10.93 16.95
CA TYR A 199 8.41 -11.16 15.69
C TYR A 199 9.50 -10.09 15.52
N PRO A 200 10.58 -10.34 14.75
CA PRO A 200 11.61 -9.32 14.52
C PRO A 200 11.07 -8.12 13.74
N LYS A 201 11.60 -6.93 14.03
CA LYS A 201 11.34 -5.73 13.21
C LYS A 201 11.96 -5.90 11.83
N TYR A 202 11.32 -5.35 10.79
CA TYR A 202 11.88 -5.31 9.44
C TYR A 202 13.26 -4.63 9.41
N GLU A 203 14.11 -5.15 8.54
CA GLU A 203 15.44 -4.58 8.31
C GLU A 203 15.36 -3.27 7.52
N PHE A 204 16.35 -2.42 7.73
CA PHE A 204 16.51 -1.21 6.92
C PHE A 204 16.74 -1.62 5.46
N GLY A 205 16.05 -0.96 4.53
CA GLY A 205 16.17 -1.26 3.09
C GLY A 205 15.16 -2.29 2.58
N TRP A 206 14.21 -2.77 3.40
CA TRP A 206 13.17 -3.71 2.94
C TRP A 206 12.37 -3.20 1.72
N TRP A 207 12.32 -1.87 1.53
CA TRP A 207 11.58 -1.20 0.46
C TRP A 207 12.32 -1.12 -0.88
N GLU A 208 13.59 -1.53 -0.95
CA GLU A 208 14.42 -1.47 -2.17
C GLU A 208 13.78 -2.12 -3.42
N PRO A 209 13.09 -3.27 -3.32
CA PRO A 209 12.46 -3.91 -4.48
C PRO A 209 11.35 -3.07 -5.14
N PHE A 210 10.81 -2.08 -4.43
CA PHE A 210 9.73 -1.23 -4.92
C PHE A 210 10.22 0.11 -5.49
N LEU A 211 11.53 0.38 -5.44
CA LEU A 211 12.11 1.59 -6.02
C LEU A 211 12.02 1.55 -7.55
N PRO A 212 11.96 2.71 -8.22
CA PRO A 212 11.93 2.76 -9.68
C PRO A 212 13.14 2.05 -10.31
N PRO A 213 12.96 1.40 -11.47
CA PRO A 213 14.05 0.75 -12.19
C PRO A 213 15.10 1.79 -12.60
N GLY A 214 16.32 1.67 -12.07
CA GLY A 214 17.41 2.64 -12.26
C GLY A 214 18.16 3.00 -10.99
N ASN A 215 17.55 2.80 -9.81
CA ASN A 215 18.12 3.19 -8.51
C ASN A 215 19.06 2.16 -7.86
N THR A 216 19.25 0.97 -8.45
CA THR A 216 19.97 -0.16 -7.84
C THR A 216 21.50 -0.05 -7.85
N LYS A 217 22.07 1.16 -8.00
CA LYS A 217 23.53 1.36 -8.05
C LYS A 217 24.02 2.47 -7.11
N THR A 218 23.99 2.24 -5.80
CA THR A 218 25.04 2.76 -4.90
C THR A 218 25.02 2.05 -3.53
N SER A 219 25.50 0.82 -3.50
CA SER A 219 26.05 0.22 -2.28
C SER A 219 27.49 -0.18 -2.59
N SER A 220 28.43 0.71 -2.27
CA SER A 220 29.87 0.41 -2.15
C SER A 220 30.22 0.32 -0.68
#